data_AF-A0A0D0B5K3-F1
#
_entry.id   AF-A0A0D0B5K3-F1
#
_cell.length_a   1.000
_cell.length_b   1.000
_cell.length_c   1.000
_cell.angle_alpha   90.00
_cell.angle_beta   90.00
_cell.angle_gamma   90.00
#
_symmetry.space_group_name_H-M   'P 1'
#
loop_
_entity.id
_entity.type
_entity.pdbx_description
1 polymer ?
#
loop_
_entity_poly.entity_id
_entity_poly.type
_entity_poly.pdbx_seq_one_letter_code
_entity_poly.pdbx_strand_id
1 'polypeptide(L)'
;PSPVAESQNQPQHRIRRVLLTLRDSLQTAFNVVGLCRQYPRRPSFEPDQFVPSLLLAKSCPTVADTHNTQTDPSRGVSKPPFPFPNMTIYRLMRWMNSGSHQKSETEVMRLVKDVIHAEDFNPRDLDGFSVRKNLRALDS
;
A
#
# COMPACT_ATOMS: atom_id res chain seq x y z
N PRO A 1 -42.92 74.95 10.04
CA PRO A 1 -42.57 73.69 10.72
C PRO A 1 -42.11 72.64 9.69
N SER A 2 -40.79 72.45 9.60
CA SER A 2 -40.12 71.57 8.63
C SER A 2 -39.98 70.13 9.16
N PRO A 3 -39.85 69.11 8.30
CA PRO A 3 -39.94 67.71 8.71
C PRO A 3 -38.63 67.16 9.28
N VAL A 4 -38.80 66.14 10.12
CA VAL A 4 -37.78 65.40 10.87
C VAL A 4 -36.93 64.55 9.90
N ALA A 5 -35.60 64.68 9.97
CA ALA A 5 -34.67 63.82 9.26
C ALA A 5 -34.31 62.60 10.14
N GLU A 6 -34.86 61.44 9.79
CA GLU A 6 -34.45 60.15 10.35
C GLU A 6 -33.07 59.76 9.83
N SER A 7 -32.07 59.78 10.72
CA SER A 7 -30.73 59.24 10.43
C SER A 7 -30.78 57.71 10.46
N GLN A 8 -30.86 57.11 9.27
CA GLN A 8 -30.69 55.67 9.09
C GLN A 8 -29.23 55.26 9.31
N ASN A 9 -28.91 54.83 10.52
CA ASN A 9 -27.65 54.17 10.84
C ASN A 9 -27.70 52.70 10.37
N GLN A 10 -27.28 52.43 9.12
CA GLN A 10 -27.04 51.06 8.68
C GLN A 10 -25.74 50.51 9.29
N PRO A 11 -25.72 49.29 9.86
CA PRO A 11 -24.49 48.67 10.32
C PRO A 11 -23.64 48.28 9.10
N GLN A 12 -22.60 49.07 8.83
CA GLN A 12 -21.61 48.75 7.81
C GLN A 12 -20.86 47.48 8.24
N HIS A 13 -21.18 46.34 7.62
CA HIS A 13 -20.41 45.10 7.78
C HIS A 13 -19.01 45.29 7.21
N ARG A 14 -18.09 45.70 8.08
CA ARG A 14 -16.68 45.93 7.75
C ARG A 14 -16.01 44.59 7.46
N ILE A 15 -15.82 44.27 6.18
CA ILE A 15 -15.12 43.06 5.72
C ILE A 15 -13.73 43.04 6.35
N ARG A 16 -13.48 42.09 7.26
CA ARG A 16 -12.15 41.86 7.83
C ARG A 16 -11.30 41.11 6.82
N ARG A 17 -10.37 41.82 6.17
CA ARG A 17 -9.36 41.21 5.31
C ARG A 17 -8.31 40.55 6.19
N VAL A 18 -8.28 39.23 6.20
CA VAL A 18 -7.26 38.44 6.91
C VAL A 18 -6.15 38.09 5.92
N LEU A 19 -4.94 38.56 6.18
CA LEU A 19 -3.77 38.19 5.39
C LEU A 19 -3.10 36.98 6.05
N LEU A 20 -3.35 35.78 5.54
CA LEU A 20 -2.65 34.58 6.00
C LEU A 20 -1.24 34.55 5.41
N THR A 21 -0.22 34.78 6.24
CA THR A 21 1.17 34.59 5.83
C THR A 21 1.55 33.13 6.09
N LEU A 22 1.46 32.29 5.06
CA LEU A 22 1.85 30.88 5.17
C LEU A 22 3.39 30.78 5.12
N ARG A 23 4.00 30.34 6.22
CA ARG A 23 5.42 29.94 6.20
C ARG A 23 5.49 28.55 5.54
N ASP A 24 6.30 28.42 4.49
CA ASP A 24 6.45 27.18 3.71
C ASP A 24 7.24 26.08 4.44
N SER A 25 7.60 26.32 5.71
CA SER A 25 8.32 25.35 6.52
C SER A 25 7.35 24.39 7.22
N LEU A 26 7.61 23.09 7.11
CA LEU A 26 6.85 22.04 7.79
C LEU A 26 7.74 21.33 8.81
N GLN A 27 7.22 21.06 10.00
CA GLN A 27 7.89 20.22 10.99
C GLN A 27 6.96 19.10 11.42
N THR A 28 7.48 17.87 11.47
CA THR A 28 6.71 16.72 11.96
C THR A 28 6.67 16.71 13.49
N ALA A 29 5.71 16.00 14.08
CA ALA A 29 5.76 15.70 15.51
C ALA A 29 7.02 14.91 15.88
N PHE A 30 7.46 15.03 17.12
CA PHE A 30 8.52 14.19 17.68
C PHE A 30 8.02 12.75 17.84
N ASN A 31 8.87 11.79 17.49
CA ASN A 31 8.61 10.38 17.77
C ASN A 31 9.05 10.00 19.20
N VAL A 32 8.87 8.73 19.56
CA VAL A 32 9.20 8.19 20.89
C VAL A 32 10.68 8.28 21.27
N VAL A 33 11.58 8.42 20.29
CA VAL A 33 13.02 8.61 20.51
C VAL A 33 13.44 10.09 20.44
N GLY A 34 12.48 11.01 20.39
CA GLY A 34 12.75 12.45 20.37
C GLY A 34 13.28 12.99 19.04
N LEU A 35 13.04 12.30 17.92
CA LEU A 35 13.40 12.77 16.59
C LEU A 35 12.20 13.40 15.87
N CYS A 36 12.43 14.49 15.15
CA CYS A 36 11.46 15.11 14.25
C CYS A 36 12.15 15.51 12.93
N ARG A 37 11.36 15.74 11.88
CA ARG A 37 11.87 16.22 10.59
C ARG A 37 11.44 17.67 10.41
N GLN A 38 12.38 18.54 10.07
CA GLN A 38 12.13 19.93 9.72
C GLN A 38 12.40 20.13 8.23
N TYR A 39 11.39 20.60 7.51
CA TYR A 39 11.43 20.86 6.09
C TYR A 39 11.37 22.38 5.87
N PRO A 40 12.41 22.99 5.30
CA PRO A 40 12.41 24.44 5.01
C PRO A 40 11.39 24.87 3.95
N ARG A 41 10.91 23.91 3.14
CA ARG A 41 9.95 24.07 2.04
C ARG A 41 8.97 22.90 2.06
N ARG A 42 7.82 23.04 1.39
CA ARG A 42 6.89 21.93 1.19
C ARG A 42 7.61 20.69 0.64
N PRO A 43 7.53 19.52 1.31
CA PRO A 43 8.14 18.29 0.83
C PRO A 43 7.51 17.88 -0.51
N SER A 44 8.35 17.67 -1.51
CA SER A 44 7.96 17.13 -2.83
C SER A 44 8.52 15.73 -3.08
N PHE A 45 9.25 15.18 -2.10
CA PHE A 45 10.07 14.00 -2.24
C PHE A 45 9.87 13.09 -1.04
N GLU A 46 9.59 11.81 -1.29
CA GLU A 46 9.49 10.80 -0.24
C GLU A 46 10.91 10.30 0.10
N PRO A 47 11.42 10.54 1.32
CA PRO A 47 12.82 10.22 1.66
C PRO A 47 13.12 8.71 1.60
N ASP A 48 12.08 7.89 1.74
CA ASP A 48 12.19 6.44 1.83
C ASP A 48 11.97 5.75 0.47
N GLN A 49 11.83 6.51 -0.62
CA GLN A 49 11.51 5.96 -1.95
C GLN A 49 12.55 4.96 -2.48
N PHE A 50 13.79 5.06 -2.00
CA PHE A 50 14.89 4.16 -2.39
C PHE A 50 15.18 3.08 -1.34
N VAL A 51 14.48 3.12 -0.21
CA VAL A 51 14.66 2.14 0.85
C VAL A 51 13.89 0.88 0.45
N PRO A 52 14.56 -0.28 0.29
CA PRO A 52 13.87 -1.53 0.02
C PRO A 52 12.83 -1.81 1.10
N SER A 53 11.64 -2.30 0.71
CA SER A 53 10.52 -2.55 1.61
C SER A 53 10.86 -3.44 2.81
N LEU A 54 11.84 -4.33 2.67
CA LEU A 54 12.37 -5.17 3.74
C LEU A 54 12.97 -4.36 4.91
N LEU A 55 13.54 -3.18 4.65
CA LEU A 55 14.15 -2.30 5.66
C LEU A 55 13.14 -1.30 6.26
N LEU A 56 11.97 -1.13 5.66
CA LEU A 56 10.90 -0.26 6.15
C LEU A 56 9.99 -0.94 7.17
N ALA A 57 10.05 -2.26 7.28
CA ALA A 57 9.30 -3.01 8.27
C ALA A 57 9.85 -2.69 9.67
N LYS A 58 9.06 -1.97 10.48
CA LYS A 58 9.28 -1.91 11.93
C LYS A 58 9.21 -3.34 12.46
N SER A 59 10.33 -3.83 12.93
CA SER A 59 10.53 -5.10 13.61
C SER A 59 9.30 -5.56 14.41
N CYS A 60 8.52 -6.48 13.84
CA CYS A 60 8.13 -7.65 14.64
C CYS A 60 9.44 -8.41 14.94
N PRO A 61 9.59 -9.08 16.09
CA PRO A 61 10.75 -9.92 16.32
C PRO A 61 10.72 -11.05 15.29
N THR A 62 11.41 -10.83 14.16
CA THR A 62 11.74 -11.86 13.20
C THR A 62 12.76 -12.74 13.91
N VAL A 63 12.31 -13.90 14.37
CA VAL A 63 13.20 -15.00 14.73
C VAL A 63 14.14 -15.16 13.55
N ALA A 64 15.43 -14.99 13.82
CA ALA A 64 16.48 -15.11 12.83
C ALA A 64 16.51 -16.55 12.32
N ASP A 65 15.75 -16.85 11.26
CA ASP A 65 16.03 -18.02 10.45
C ASP A 65 17.16 -17.64 9.50
N THR A 66 18.37 -17.80 10.03
CA THR A 66 19.60 -17.97 9.28
C THR A 66 19.33 -18.79 8.02
N HIS A 67 19.62 -18.18 6.88
CA HIS A 67 19.62 -18.80 5.57
C HIS A 67 20.75 -19.83 5.51
N ASN A 68 20.59 -20.98 6.16
CA ASN A 68 21.45 -22.13 5.96
C ASN A 68 20.79 -23.03 4.92
N THR A 69 21.45 -23.12 3.78
CA THR A 69 21.15 -23.98 2.65
C THR A 69 21.28 -25.44 3.10
N GLN A 70 20.25 -26.00 3.73
CA GLN A 70 20.21 -27.43 3.97
C GLN A 70 18.79 -27.96 3.83
N THR A 71 18.63 -28.69 2.73
CA THR A 71 17.52 -29.58 2.43
C THR A 71 17.24 -30.49 3.63
N ASP A 72 16.13 -30.25 4.33
CA ASP A 72 15.56 -31.21 5.27
C ASP A 72 14.08 -31.48 4.88
N PRO A 73 13.72 -32.71 4.46
CA PRO A 73 12.40 -33.04 3.94
C PRO A 73 11.39 -33.39 5.04
N SER A 74 11.40 -32.69 6.18
CA SER A 74 10.44 -32.92 7.26
C SER A 74 9.34 -31.84 7.28
N ARG A 75 8.14 -32.29 6.95
CA ARG A 75 6.87 -31.55 6.85
C ARG A 75 6.50 -30.82 8.15
N GLY A 76 6.88 -29.55 8.27
CA GLY A 76 6.20 -28.59 9.13
C GLY A 76 5.29 -27.73 8.27
N VAL A 77 3.97 -27.80 8.43
CA VAL A 77 3.05 -26.86 7.79
C VAL A 77 3.36 -25.48 8.37
N SER A 78 4.13 -24.68 7.63
CA SER A 78 4.46 -23.31 8.02
C SER A 78 3.14 -22.55 8.22
N LYS A 79 2.92 -21.99 9.41
CA LYS A 79 1.77 -21.10 9.63
C LYS A 79 1.91 -19.88 8.71
N PRO A 80 0.81 -19.37 8.13
CA PRO A 80 0.87 -18.17 7.33
C PRO A 80 1.40 -17.01 8.18
N PRO A 81 2.23 -16.13 7.60
CA PRO A 81 2.56 -14.86 8.24
C PRO A 81 1.27 -14.09 8.52
N PHE A 82 1.22 -13.41 9.67
CA PHE A 82 0.19 -12.43 9.94
C PHE A 82 0.17 -11.39 8.79
N PRO A 83 -1.00 -10.92 8.30
CA PRO A 83 -2.36 -11.11 8.80
C PRO A 83 -3.15 -12.25 8.12
N PHE A 84 -2.51 -13.14 7.37
CA PHE A 84 -3.22 -14.06 6.49
C PHE A 84 -3.78 -15.27 7.26
N PRO A 85 -5.04 -15.68 7.01
CA PRO A 85 -5.70 -16.74 7.77
C PRO A 85 -5.24 -18.15 7.37
N ASN A 86 -4.73 -18.33 6.14
CA ASN A 86 -4.16 -19.60 5.68
C ASN A 86 -3.04 -19.37 4.65
N MET A 87 -2.24 -20.43 4.40
CA MET A 87 -1.11 -20.36 3.47
C MET A 87 -1.52 -20.14 2.02
N THR A 88 -2.70 -20.58 1.61
CA THR A 88 -3.22 -20.38 0.24
C THR A 88 -3.42 -18.90 -0.05
N ILE A 89 -4.12 -18.20 0.85
CA ILE A 89 -4.36 -16.76 0.74
C ILE A 89 -3.04 -16.00 0.82
N TYR A 90 -2.14 -16.37 1.74
CA TYR A 90 -0.81 -15.76 1.80
C TYR A 90 -0.04 -15.91 0.49
N ARG A 91 0.01 -17.11 -0.10
CA ARG A 91 0.74 -17.37 -1.34
C ARG A 91 0.15 -16.58 -2.51
N LEU A 92 -1.18 -16.54 -2.61
CA LEU A 92 -1.87 -15.77 -3.65
C LEU A 92 -1.58 -14.27 -3.52
N MET A 93 -1.70 -13.73 -2.30
CA MET A 93 -1.44 -12.31 -2.02
C MET A 93 0.04 -11.96 -2.21
N ARG A 94 0.96 -12.83 -1.78
CA ARG A 94 2.39 -12.66 -2.03
C ARG A 94 2.71 -12.67 -3.52
N TRP A 95 2.07 -13.56 -4.29
CA TRP A 95 2.23 -13.61 -5.74
C TRP A 95 1.68 -12.35 -6.43
N MET A 96 0.49 -11.90 -6.04
CA MET A 96 -0.11 -10.65 -6.53
C MET A 96 0.84 -9.47 -6.33
N ASN A 97 1.43 -9.37 -5.15
CA ASN A 97 2.38 -8.31 -4.80
C ASN A 97 3.81 -8.55 -5.31
N SER A 98 4.07 -9.68 -5.98
CA SER A 98 5.38 -9.98 -6.57
C SER A 98 5.43 -9.57 -8.03
N GLY A 99 6.48 -8.83 -8.41
CA GLY A 99 6.90 -8.56 -9.80
C GLY A 99 5.88 -7.82 -10.69
N SER A 100 6.23 -6.63 -11.16
CA SER A 100 5.45 -5.77 -12.09
C SER A 100 4.04 -5.38 -11.59
N HIS A 101 3.69 -4.09 -11.68
CA HIS A 101 2.40 -3.52 -11.26
C HIS A 101 1.20 -3.94 -12.15
N GLN A 102 1.33 -5.01 -12.93
CA GLN A 102 0.35 -5.41 -13.94
C GLN A 102 -0.79 -6.29 -13.41
N LYS A 103 -0.76 -6.70 -12.13
CA LYS A 103 -1.82 -7.54 -11.55
C LYS A 103 -2.81 -6.66 -10.80
N SER A 104 -4.00 -6.50 -11.34
CA SER A 104 -5.09 -5.79 -10.66
C SER A 104 -5.83 -6.71 -9.69
N GLU A 105 -6.47 -6.11 -8.69
CA GLU A 105 -7.35 -6.83 -7.76
C GLU A 105 -8.47 -7.58 -8.48
N THR A 106 -9.04 -6.97 -9.51
CA THR A 106 -10.11 -7.56 -10.33
C THR A 106 -9.64 -8.83 -11.05
N GLU A 107 -8.44 -8.83 -11.61
CA GLU A 107 -7.91 -9.99 -12.33
C GLU A 107 -7.52 -11.13 -11.37
N VAL A 108 -7.03 -10.81 -10.16
CA VAL A 108 -6.78 -11.84 -9.13
C VAL A 108 -8.09 -12.47 -8.66
N MET A 109 -9.16 -11.68 -8.52
CA MET A 109 -10.47 -12.22 -8.19
C MET A 109 -11.00 -13.15 -9.29
N ARG A 110 -10.82 -12.77 -10.56
CA ARG A 110 -11.17 -13.61 -11.71
C ARG A 110 -10.37 -14.91 -11.74
N LEU A 111 -9.07 -14.88 -11.45
CA LEU A 111 -8.27 -16.11 -11.35
C LEU A 111 -8.87 -17.09 -10.32
N VAL A 112 -9.27 -16.61 -9.15
CA VAL A 112 -9.85 -17.47 -8.10
C VAL A 112 -11.20 -18.03 -8.55
N LYS A 113 -12.06 -17.20 -9.11
CA LYS A 113 -13.42 -17.61 -9.50
C LYS A 113 -13.44 -18.48 -10.75
N ASP A 114 -12.78 -18.03 -11.81
CA ASP A 114 -12.93 -18.55 -13.16
C ASP A 114 -11.92 -19.68 -13.46
N VAL A 115 -10.82 -19.78 -12.70
CA VAL A 115 -9.81 -20.83 -12.90
C VAL A 115 -9.77 -21.78 -11.71
N ILE A 116 -9.52 -21.29 -10.49
CA ILE A 116 -9.29 -22.18 -9.33
C ILE A 116 -10.57 -22.90 -8.88
N HIS A 117 -11.73 -22.25 -9.00
CA HIS A 117 -13.04 -22.86 -8.67
C HIS A 117 -13.76 -23.47 -9.88
N ALA A 118 -13.14 -23.53 -11.06
CA ALA A 118 -13.75 -24.17 -12.21
C ALA A 118 -13.92 -25.68 -11.96
N GLU A 119 -15.00 -26.29 -12.47
CA GLU A 119 -15.32 -27.70 -12.21
C GLU A 119 -14.29 -28.68 -12.78
N ASP A 120 -13.62 -28.26 -13.86
CA ASP A 120 -12.57 -28.99 -14.56
C ASP A 120 -11.15 -28.64 -14.06
N PHE A 121 -11.03 -27.77 -13.05
CA PHE A 121 -9.73 -27.42 -12.49
C PHE A 121 -9.15 -28.57 -11.68
N ASN A 122 -8.02 -29.10 -12.16
CA ASN A 122 -7.24 -30.09 -11.43
C ASN A 122 -5.81 -29.56 -11.19
N PRO A 123 -5.39 -29.40 -9.92
CA PRO A 123 -4.05 -28.88 -9.61
C PRO A 123 -2.91 -29.77 -10.12
N ARG A 124 -3.15 -31.06 -10.36
CA ARG A 124 -2.13 -31.98 -10.92
C ARG A 124 -1.80 -31.68 -12.37
N ASP A 125 -2.71 -31.05 -13.11
CA ASP A 125 -2.48 -30.71 -14.52
C ASP A 125 -1.44 -29.57 -14.66
N LEU A 126 -1.11 -28.90 -13.54
CA LEU A 126 -0.05 -27.91 -13.47
C LEU A 126 1.35 -28.54 -13.27
N ASP A 127 1.45 -29.86 -13.10
CA ASP A 127 2.73 -30.56 -13.01
C ASP A 127 3.49 -30.45 -14.33
N GLY A 128 4.62 -29.76 -14.31
CA GLY A 128 5.41 -29.48 -15.52
C GLY A 128 4.84 -28.35 -16.40
N PHE A 129 3.88 -27.57 -15.89
CA PHE A 129 3.33 -26.40 -16.57
C PHE A 129 4.45 -25.43 -17.01
N SER A 130 4.33 -24.94 -18.25
CA SER A 130 5.26 -23.97 -18.82
C SER A 130 4.53 -23.03 -19.76
N VAL A 131 4.46 -21.75 -19.39
CA VAL A 131 3.84 -20.68 -20.19
C VAL A 131 4.36 -20.69 -21.64
N ARG A 132 5.67 -20.83 -21.83
CA ARG A 132 6.32 -20.83 -23.16
C ARG A 132 5.89 -22.00 -24.06
N LYS A 133 5.48 -23.14 -23.49
CA LYS A 133 5.01 -24.29 -24.28
C LYS A 133 3.59 -24.06 -24.75
N ASN A 134 2.71 -23.60 -23.84
CA ASN A 134 1.31 -23.32 -24.15
C ASN A 134 1.15 -22.14 -25.13
N LEU A 135 1.93 -21.06 -24.96
CA LEU A 135 1.87 -19.93 -25.89
C LEU A 135 2.25 -20.33 -27.32
N ARG A 136 3.27 -21.19 -27.47
CA ARG A 136 3.65 -21.72 -28.79
C ARG A 136 2.57 -22.57 -29.46
N ALA A 137 1.74 -23.25 -28.68
CA ALA A 137 0.62 -24.03 -29.20
C ALA A 137 -0.56 -23.15 -29.63
N LEU A 138 -0.63 -21.89 -29.16
CA LEU A 138 -1.63 -20.91 -29.62
C LEU A 138 -1.20 -20.21 -30.91
N ASP A 139 0.11 -20.09 -31.14
CA ASP A 139 0.68 -19.45 -32.32
C ASP A 139 0.79 -20.40 -33.53
N SER A 140 0.49 -21.69 -33.37
CA SER A 140 0.56 -22.73 -34.40
C SER A 140 -0.81 -23.10 -34.95
#